data_AF-A0A5J5D1T2-F1
#
_entry.id   AF-A0A5J5D1T2-F1
#
_cell.length_a   1.000
_cell.length_b   1.000
_cell.length_c   1.000
_cell.angle_alpha   90.00
_cell.angle_beta   90.00
_cell.angle_gamma   90.00
#
_symmetry.space_group_name_H-M   'P 1'
#
loop_
_entity.id
_entity.type
_entity.pdbx_description
1 polymer ?
#
loop_
_entity_poly.entity_id
_entity_poly.type
_entity_poly.pdbx_seq_one_letter_code
_entity_poly.pdbx_strand_id
1 'polypeptide(L)'
;MIGWYNPQVTRVEHAGFGVVLGEDKKKFKTRSGDTVRLMDLLEEGLKRSMDKLKEKERDKVLTPEELTKAQRSVAFGCIKYADLSHNRINDYVFSFDKMLDDRGNTAAYLLYAFTRIRYRLLAAVLRRSRFLLSLPGGC
;
A
#
# COMPACT_ATOMS: atom_id res chain seq x y z
N MET A 1 -9.58 8.46 42.68
CA MET A 1 -9.01 7.40 41.81
C MET A 1 -8.46 6.33 42.73
N ILE A 2 -8.85 5.05 42.57
CA ILE A 2 -8.58 3.93 43.50
C ILE A 2 -7.06 3.56 43.64
N GLY A 3 -6.17 4.24 42.92
CA GLY A 3 -4.71 4.14 43.11
C GLY A 3 -3.99 3.09 42.26
N TRP A 4 -4.63 2.55 41.22
CA TRP A 4 -4.04 1.47 40.41
C TRP A 4 -2.87 1.90 39.51
N TYR A 5 -2.80 3.18 39.14
CA TYR A 5 -1.68 3.71 38.38
C TYR A 5 -1.47 5.20 38.66
N ASN A 6 -0.25 5.67 38.41
CA ASN A 6 0.10 7.08 38.51
C ASN A 6 0.31 7.66 37.11
N PRO A 7 -0.53 8.60 36.63
CA PRO A 7 -0.41 9.22 35.31
C PRO A 7 0.93 9.93 35.03
N GLN A 8 1.64 10.37 36.07
CA GLN A 8 2.96 11.01 35.94
C GLN A 8 4.11 10.00 35.76
N VAL A 9 3.88 8.73 36.12
CA VAL A 9 4.85 7.63 35.99
C VAL A 9 4.50 6.72 34.82
N THR A 10 3.21 6.50 34.58
CA THR A 10 2.70 5.58 33.55
C THR A 10 1.63 6.26 32.72
N ARG A 11 1.96 6.52 31.45
CA ARG A 11 1.05 7.08 30.46
C ARG A 11 0.07 6.00 29.98
N VAL A 12 -1.21 6.23 30.18
CA VAL A 12 -2.30 5.38 29.69
C VAL A 12 -3.13 6.21 28.72
N GLU A 13 -3.24 5.75 27.47
CA GLU A 13 -3.97 6.46 26.43
C GLU A 13 -4.88 5.55 25.63
N HIS A 14 -6.05 6.09 25.29
CA HIS A 14 -6.97 5.48 24.35
C HIS A 14 -6.66 5.95 22.93
N ALA A 15 -6.11 5.04 22.12
CA ALA A 15 -5.90 5.27 20.69
C ALA A 15 -7.19 4.94 19.91
N GLY A 16 -8.18 5.83 20.00
CA GLY A 16 -9.44 5.69 19.28
C GLY A 16 -9.28 5.80 17.76
N PHE A 17 -10.19 5.18 17.03
CA PHE A 17 -10.33 5.25 15.58
C PHE A 17 -11.80 5.45 15.16
N GLY A 18 -12.01 6.10 14.01
CA GLY A 18 -13.33 6.35 13.44
C GLY A 18 -14.00 5.10 12.85
N VAL A 19 -15.18 5.25 12.27
CA VAL A 19 -15.87 4.13 11.60
C VAL A 19 -15.50 4.00 10.13
N VAL A 20 -15.53 2.77 9.63
CA VAL A 20 -15.36 2.48 8.21
C VAL A 20 -16.69 2.64 7.50
N LEU A 21 -16.71 3.55 6.53
CA LEU A 21 -17.85 3.86 5.69
C LEU A 21 -17.66 3.27 4.29
N GLY A 22 -18.75 2.90 3.62
CA GLY A 22 -18.75 2.61 2.19
C GLY A 22 -18.77 3.90 1.36
N GLU A 23 -18.71 3.74 0.04
CA GLU A 23 -18.79 4.85 -0.91
C GLU A 23 -20.11 5.64 -0.81
N ASP A 24 -21.15 5.01 -0.28
CA ASP A 24 -22.45 5.61 0.03
C ASP A 24 -22.45 6.44 1.33
N LYS A 25 -21.29 6.56 2.01
CA LYS A 25 -21.10 7.20 3.32
C LYS A 25 -21.91 6.57 4.45
N LYS A 26 -22.40 5.34 4.26
CA LYS A 26 -23.03 4.55 5.32
C LYS A 26 -22.04 3.53 5.85
N LYS A 27 -22.40 2.86 6.96
CA LYS A 27 -21.56 1.82 7.56
C LYS A 27 -21.20 0.77 6.51
N PHE A 28 -19.91 0.46 6.39
CA PHE A 28 -19.40 -0.46 5.38
C PHE A 28 -20.05 -1.83 5.51
N LYS A 29 -20.79 -2.23 4.48
CA LYS A 29 -21.60 -3.44 4.43
C LYS A 29 -21.53 -4.07 3.04
N THR A 30 -21.78 -5.37 2.98
CA THR A 30 -21.99 -6.09 1.72
C THR A 30 -23.28 -5.61 1.03
N ARG A 31 -23.47 -5.95 -0.25
CA ARG A 31 -24.70 -5.63 -1.01
C ARG A 31 -25.97 -6.24 -0.39
N SER A 32 -25.85 -7.35 0.35
CA SER A 32 -26.95 -7.96 1.11
C SER A 32 -27.24 -7.27 2.46
N GLY A 33 -26.38 -6.34 2.90
CA GLY A 33 -26.52 -5.62 4.17
C GLY A 33 -25.79 -6.25 5.36
N ASP A 34 -25.10 -7.37 5.12
CA ASP A 34 -24.30 -8.10 6.12
C ASP A 34 -22.90 -7.52 6.30
N THR A 35 -22.26 -7.85 7.41
CA THR A 35 -20.86 -7.48 7.69
C THR A 35 -19.91 -8.13 6.69
N VAL A 36 -19.01 -7.33 6.11
CA VAL A 36 -17.99 -7.84 5.18
C VAL A 36 -16.95 -8.66 5.95
N ARG A 37 -16.70 -9.91 5.52
CA ARG A 37 -15.61 -10.71 6.10
C ARG A 37 -14.28 -10.19 5.59
N LEU A 38 -13.30 -10.10 6.49
CA LEU A 38 -11.97 -9.59 6.14
C LEU A 38 -11.30 -10.44 5.05
N MET A 39 -11.49 -11.76 5.08
CA MET A 39 -10.94 -12.65 4.04
C MET A 39 -11.47 -12.30 2.65
N ASP A 40 -12.78 -12.15 2.52
CA ASP A 40 -13.40 -11.78 1.24
C ASP A 40 -12.89 -10.42 0.73
N LEU A 41 -12.68 -9.46 1.63
CA LEU A 41 -12.12 -8.13 1.29
C LEU A 41 -10.67 -8.22 0.79
N LEU A 42 -9.85 -9.04 1.44
CA LEU A 42 -8.44 -9.22 1.05
C LEU A 42 -8.32 -9.98 -0.28
N GLU A 43 -9.17 -10.99 -0.51
CA GLU A 43 -9.24 -11.72 -1.77
C GLU A 43 -9.67 -10.81 -2.93
N GLU A 44 -10.70 -9.98 -2.72
CA GLU A 44 -11.14 -8.99 -3.71
C GLU A 44 -10.04 -7.95 -3.98
N GLY A 45 -9.34 -7.49 -2.94
CA GLY A 45 -8.20 -6.59 -3.08
C GLY A 45 -7.05 -7.20 -3.89
N LEU A 46 -6.76 -8.49 -3.69
CA LEU A 46 -5.77 -9.22 -4.49
C LEU A 46 -6.21 -9.32 -5.96
N LYS A 47 -7.48 -9.64 -6.22
CA LYS A 47 -8.03 -9.74 -7.58
C LYS A 47 -7.92 -8.40 -8.31
N ARG A 48 -8.42 -7.30 -7.73
CA ARG A 48 -8.35 -5.97 -8.34
C ARG A 48 -6.92 -5.49 -8.55
N SER A 49 -6.02 -5.78 -7.61
CA SER A 49 -4.58 -5.49 -7.74
C SER A 49 -3.97 -6.21 -8.93
N MET A 50 -4.33 -7.48 -9.15
CA MET A 50 -3.87 -8.24 -10.32
C MET A 50 -4.39 -7.63 -11.63
N ASP A 51 -5.66 -7.25 -11.67
CA ASP A 51 -6.26 -6.65 -12.86
C ASP A 51 -5.56 -5.33 -13.22
N LYS A 52 -5.27 -4.47 -12.23
CA LYS A 52 -4.47 -3.25 -12.40
C LYS A 52 -3.04 -3.52 -12.88
N LEU A 53 -2.40 -4.60 -12.41
CA LEU A 53 -1.05 -4.97 -12.87
C LEU A 53 -1.05 -5.46 -14.33
N LYS A 54 -2.08 -6.21 -14.73
CA LYS A 54 -2.27 -6.67 -16.11
C LYS A 54 -2.63 -5.52 -17.06
N GLU A 55 -3.47 -4.59 -16.63
CA GLU A 55 -3.78 -3.37 -17.39
C GLU A 55 -2.50 -2.56 -17.72
N LYS A 56 -1.52 -2.58 -16.82
CA LYS A 56 -0.20 -1.96 -17.01
C LYS A 56 0.83 -2.87 -17.68
N GLU A 57 0.39 -3.98 -18.27
CA GLU A 57 1.21 -4.95 -19.01
C GLU A 57 2.40 -5.50 -18.21
N ARG A 58 2.29 -5.56 -16.88
CA ARG A 58 3.38 -6.05 -16.01
C ARG A 58 3.54 -7.56 -16.06
N ASP A 59 2.49 -8.27 -16.45
CA ASP A 59 2.48 -9.70 -16.71
C ASP A 59 3.40 -10.10 -17.89
N LYS A 60 3.65 -9.19 -18.83
CA LYS A 60 4.56 -9.42 -19.97
C LYS A 60 6.05 -9.26 -19.61
N VAL A 61 6.35 -8.60 -18.49
CA VAL A 61 7.72 -8.22 -18.10
C VAL A 61 8.21 -8.99 -16.88
N LEU A 62 7.32 -9.34 -15.97
CA LEU A 62 7.66 -9.99 -14.70
C LEU A 62 7.48 -11.50 -14.79
N THR A 63 8.30 -12.23 -14.03
CA THR A 63 8.07 -13.66 -13.82
C THR A 63 6.79 -13.89 -12.99
N PRO A 64 6.17 -15.09 -13.06
CA PRO A 64 4.97 -15.40 -12.29
C PRO A 64 5.13 -15.19 -10.76
N GLU A 65 6.32 -15.48 -10.24
CA GLU A 65 6.64 -15.27 -8.83
C GLU A 65 6.73 -13.79 -8.46
N GLU A 66 7.39 -12.98 -9.29
CA GLU A 66 7.50 -11.53 -9.09
C GLU A 66 6.15 -10.85 -9.24
N LEU A 67 5.31 -11.32 -10.18
CA LEU A 67 3.95 -10.82 -10.37
C LEU A 67 3.11 -11.07 -9.11
N THR A 68 3.21 -12.26 -8.51
CA THR A 68 2.50 -12.59 -7.26
C THR A 68 3.00 -11.74 -6.09
N LYS A 69 4.31 -11.50 -5.99
CA LYS A 69 4.90 -10.60 -4.99
C LYS A 69 4.42 -9.16 -5.17
N ALA A 70 4.37 -8.67 -6.41
CA ALA A 70 3.87 -7.34 -6.74
C ALA A 70 2.39 -7.20 -6.38
N GLN A 71 1.56 -8.18 -6.77
CA GLN A 71 0.13 -8.22 -6.45
C GLN A 71 -0.12 -8.09 -4.95
N ARG A 72 0.55 -8.91 -4.14
CA ARG A 72 0.42 -8.89 -2.66
C ARG A 72 0.88 -7.56 -2.08
N SER A 73 2.00 -7.04 -2.57
CA SER A 73 2.58 -5.77 -2.11
C SER A 73 1.63 -4.60 -2.40
N VAL A 74 1.06 -4.55 -3.60
CA VAL A 74 0.12 -3.51 -4.01
C VAL A 74 -1.21 -3.66 -3.25
N ALA A 75 -1.79 -4.87 -3.18
CA ALA A 75 -3.08 -5.08 -2.52
C ALA A 75 -3.04 -4.71 -1.03
N PHE A 76 -2.11 -5.30 -0.28
CA PHE A 76 -2.02 -5.04 1.16
C PHE A 76 -1.45 -3.65 1.46
N GLY A 77 -0.56 -3.15 0.61
CA GLY A 77 -0.04 -1.80 0.71
C GLY A 77 -1.14 -0.76 0.57
N CYS A 78 -2.01 -0.89 -0.45
CA CYS A 78 -3.10 0.05 -0.69
C CYS A 78 -4.13 0.03 0.43
N ILE A 79 -4.54 -1.15 0.90
CA ILE A 79 -5.52 -1.27 2.00
C ILE A 79 -4.99 -0.61 3.28
N LYS A 80 -3.74 -0.93 3.67
CA LYS A 80 -3.13 -0.37 4.89
C LYS A 80 -2.89 1.13 4.78
N TYR A 81 -2.39 1.58 3.62
CA TYR A 81 -2.07 2.99 3.43
C TYR A 81 -3.33 3.85 3.33
N ALA A 82 -4.40 3.32 2.73
CA ALA A 82 -5.67 4.02 2.65
C ALA A 82 -6.21 4.35 4.05
N ASP A 83 -6.10 3.42 5.00
CA ASP A 83 -6.48 3.64 6.39
C ASP A 83 -5.52 4.63 7.09
N LEU A 84 -4.21 4.40 6.99
CA LEU A 84 -3.18 5.18 7.71
C LEU A 84 -2.95 6.60 7.17
N SER A 85 -3.32 6.88 5.93
CA SER A 85 -3.15 8.21 5.31
C SER A 85 -4.21 9.22 5.77
N HIS A 86 -5.28 8.75 6.41
CA HIS A 86 -6.32 9.59 6.96
C HIS A 86 -6.09 9.80 8.47
N ASN A 87 -6.67 10.87 9.02
CA ASN A 87 -6.63 11.07 10.46
C ASN A 87 -7.42 9.94 11.13
N ARG A 88 -6.76 9.18 12.02
CA ARG A 88 -7.33 8.02 12.70
C ARG A 88 -8.68 8.29 13.37
N ILE A 89 -8.90 9.51 13.90
CA ILE A 89 -10.11 9.86 14.66
C ILE A 89 -11.33 10.01 13.73
N ASN A 90 -11.10 10.35 12.46
CA ASN A 90 -12.18 10.60 11.52
C ASN A 90 -12.69 9.30 10.92
N ASP A 91 -13.96 9.33 10.51
CA ASP A 91 -14.52 8.27 9.69
C ASP A 91 -13.84 8.24 8.32
N TYR A 92 -13.58 7.04 7.83
CA TYR A 92 -12.90 6.83 6.55
C TYR A 92 -13.81 6.08 5.56
N VAL A 93 -13.85 6.57 4.32
CA VAL A 93 -14.61 5.97 3.23
C VAL A 93 -13.74 4.97 2.48
N PHE A 94 -14.04 3.69 2.67
CA PHE A 94 -13.39 2.59 1.98
C PHE A 94 -13.81 2.54 0.51
N SER A 95 -12.85 2.71 -0.39
CA SER A 95 -13.05 2.64 -1.84
C SER A 95 -11.83 2.00 -2.50
N PHE A 96 -12.02 0.85 -3.15
CA PHE A 96 -10.96 0.15 -3.86
C PHE A 96 -10.38 0.99 -5.00
N ASP A 97 -11.25 1.70 -5.72
CA ASP A 97 -10.84 2.45 -6.91
C ASP A 97 -9.96 3.64 -6.52
N LYS A 98 -10.30 4.32 -5.41
CA LYS A 98 -9.48 5.42 -4.88
C LYS A 98 -8.13 4.93 -4.33
N MET A 99 -8.10 3.81 -3.60
CA MET A 99 -6.84 3.35 -2.99
C MET A 99 -5.87 2.71 -3.99
N LEU A 100 -6.39 2.13 -5.09
CA LEU A 100 -5.60 1.56 -6.18
C LEU A 100 -5.31 2.56 -7.30
N ASP A 101 -5.71 3.82 -7.14
CA ASP A 101 -5.35 4.89 -8.05
C ASP A 101 -3.83 5.07 -8.06
N ASP A 102 -3.25 5.16 -9.25
CA ASP A 102 -1.84 5.38 -9.48
C ASP A 102 -1.45 6.87 -9.44
N ARG A 103 -2.42 7.75 -9.24
CA ARG A 103 -2.24 9.18 -9.02
C ARG A 103 -2.67 9.57 -7.61
N GLY A 104 -1.95 10.52 -7.03
CA GLY A 104 -2.27 11.09 -5.72
C GLY A 104 -1.59 10.37 -4.56
N ASN A 105 -2.18 10.52 -3.37
CA ASN A 105 -1.60 10.02 -2.12
C ASN A 105 -2.04 8.58 -1.85
N THR A 106 -1.49 7.63 -2.62
CA THR A 106 -1.82 6.20 -2.52
C THR A 106 -0.57 5.34 -2.41
N ALA A 107 -0.70 4.14 -1.84
CA ALA A 107 0.42 3.19 -1.83
C ALA A 107 0.83 2.75 -3.23
N ALA A 108 -0.12 2.66 -4.17
CA ALA A 108 0.18 2.32 -5.56
C ALA A 108 1.16 3.34 -6.17
N TYR A 109 0.93 4.63 -5.94
CA TYR A 109 1.85 5.68 -6.36
C TYR A 109 3.20 5.59 -5.63
N LEU A 110 3.21 5.40 -4.31
CA LEU A 110 4.44 5.31 -3.52
C LEU A 110 5.32 4.12 -3.93
N LEU A 111 4.72 2.95 -4.16
CA LEU A 111 5.43 1.75 -4.63
C LEU A 111 6.02 1.97 -6.02
N TYR A 112 5.27 2.61 -6.92
CA TYR A 112 5.78 2.99 -8.24
C TYR A 112 6.94 4.00 -8.13
N ALA A 113 6.79 5.05 -7.33
CA ALA A 113 7.84 6.05 -7.12
C ALA A 113 9.11 5.42 -6.53
N PHE A 114 8.96 4.54 -5.55
CA PHE A 114 10.07 3.79 -4.94
C PHE A 114 10.83 2.96 -5.97
N THR A 115 10.12 2.16 -6.78
CA THR A 115 10.75 1.34 -7.83
C THR A 115 11.45 2.20 -8.87
N ARG A 116 10.87 3.34 -9.26
CA ARG A 116 11.48 4.29 -10.20
C ARG A 116 12.76 4.92 -9.67
N ILE A 117 12.80 5.30 -8.39
CA ILE A 117 14.00 5.84 -7.73
C ILE A 117 15.09 4.77 -7.67
N ARG A 118 14.75 3.57 -7.20
CA ARG A 118 15.69 2.45 -7.09
C ARG A 118 16.28 2.09 -8.46
N TYR A 119 15.44 2.08 -9.50
CA TYR A 119 15.88 1.82 -10.86
C TYR A 119 16.87 2.88 -11.38
N ARG A 120 16.60 4.17 -11.16
CA ARG A 120 17.52 5.26 -11.54
C ARG A 120 18.87 5.15 -10.84
N LEU A 121 18.86 4.88 -9.53
CA LEU A 121 20.08 4.71 -8.75
C LEU A 121 20.90 3.52 -9.24
N LEU A 122 20.25 2.37 -9.44
CA LEU A 122 20.91 1.16 -9.94
C LEU A 122 21.52 1.38 -11.33
N ALA A 123 20.78 2.02 -12.25
CA ALA A 123 21.27 2.35 -13.58
C ALA A 123 22.49 3.29 -13.53
N ALA A 124 22.50 4.28 -12.62
CA ALA A 124 23.63 5.18 -12.44
C ALA A 124 24.88 4.46 -11.90
N VAL A 125 24.73 3.58 -10.92
CA VAL A 125 25.83 2.78 -10.35
C VAL A 125 26.43 1.85 -11.40
N LEU A 126 25.60 1.16 -12.18
CA LEU A 126 26.06 0.26 -13.25
C LEU A 126 26.76 1.03 -14.38
N ARG A 127 26.28 2.23 -14.75
CA ARG A 127 26.97 3.09 -15.72
C ARG A 127 28.34 3.53 -15.22
N ARG A 128 28.48 3.90 -13.94
CA ARG A 128 29.76 4.30 -13.35
C ARG A 128 30.76 3.15 -13.33
N SER A 129 30.33 1.94 -12.96
CA SER A 129 31.19 0.75 -12.97
C SER A 129 31.65 0.40 -14.39
N ARG A 130 30.74 0.45 -15.38
CA ARG A 130 31.09 0.19 -16.78
C ARG A 130 32.01 1.26 -17.39
N PHE A 131 31.85 2.53 -17.00
CA PHE A 131 32.76 3.62 -17.40
C PHE A 131 34.18 3.41 -16.85
N LEU A 132 34.30 3.06 -15.57
CA LEU A 132 35.60 2.78 -14.94
C LEU A 132 36.33 1.60 -15.59
N LEU A 133 35.60 0.55 -15.98
CA LEU A 133 36.15 -0.60 -16.73
C LEU A 133 36.53 -0.28 -18.19
N SER A 134 36.05 0.83 -18.74
CA SER A 134 36.33 1.24 -20.13
C SER A 134 37.51 2.21 -20.27
N LEU A 135 38.09 2.68 -19.17
CA LEU A 135 39.25 3.57 -19.20
C LEU A 135 40.52 2.75 -19.50
N PRO A 136 41.33 3.15 -20.49
CA PRO A 136 42.59 2.48 -20.77
C PRO A 136 43.56 2.72 -19.60
N GLY A 137 43.84 1.65 -18.83
CA GLY A 137 44.72 1.70 -17.66
C GLY A 137 44.10 1.22 -16.33
N GLY A 138 42.85 0.74 -16.31
CA GLY A 138 42.39 -0.09 -15.20
C GLY A 138 43.18 -1.41 -15.21
N CYS A 139 43.76 -1.80 -14.06
CA CYS A 139 44.54 -3.02 -13.90
C CYS A 139 43.94 -4.25 -14.59
#